data_AF-A0A538KR66-F1
#
_entry.id   AF-A0A538KR66-F1
#
_cell.length_a   1.000
_cell.length_b   1.000
_cell.length_c   1.000
_cell.angle_alpha   90.00
_cell.angle_beta   90.00
_cell.angle_gamma   90.00
#
_symmetry.space_group_name_H-M   'P 1'
#
loop_
_entity.id
_entity.type
_entity.pdbx_description
1 polymer ?
#
loop_
_entity_poly.entity_id
_entity_poly.type
_entity_poly.pdbx_seq_one_letter_code
_entity_poly.pdbx_strand_id
1 'polypeptide(L)'
;MSIGAYTVGTALLVLAALGVDEPSLSRAGLLAISGGLLMAAPTALTGLLDWLAMPAGSSVRRTATYHLFVMVGATVVFALAWLLQRPGYHAGDVRTGGWIAALLAEGLLTAGGYLGGTIVFVHGHRVLGEPQAPPERALRPSADPTLTQATHE
;
A
#
# COMPACT_ATOMS: atom_id res chain seq x y z
N MET A 1 1.71 9.29 3.88
CA MET A 1 1.63 7.82 3.66
C MET A 1 0.18 7.40 3.83
N SER A 2 -0.45 6.82 2.80
CA SER A 2 -1.87 6.42 2.82
C SER A 2 -2.12 5.15 3.63
N ILE A 3 -1.14 4.23 3.71
CA ILE A 3 -1.26 2.92 4.38
C ILE A 3 -1.72 3.07 5.83
N GLY A 4 -1.02 3.87 6.65
CA GLY A 4 -1.40 4.05 8.05
C GLY A 4 -2.80 4.64 8.23
N ALA A 5 -3.23 5.54 7.33
CA ALA A 5 -4.56 6.12 7.38
C ALA A 5 -5.65 5.08 7.05
N TYR A 6 -5.40 4.21 6.06
CA TYR A 6 -6.30 3.10 5.74
C TYR A 6 -6.37 2.07 6.86
N THR A 7 -5.24 1.60 7.37
CA THR A 7 -5.21 0.60 8.44
C THR A 7 -5.89 1.10 9.72
N VAL A 8 -5.61 2.35 10.12
CA VAL A 8 -6.32 2.98 11.26
C VAL A 8 -7.81 3.11 10.97
N GLY A 9 -8.17 3.57 9.76
CA GLY A 9 -9.56 3.70 9.34
C GLY A 9 -10.33 2.39 9.42
N THR A 10 -9.78 1.32 8.84
CA THR A 10 -10.34 -0.03 8.89
C THR A 10 -10.47 -0.52 10.34
N ALA A 11 -9.41 -0.38 11.14
CA ALA A 11 -9.43 -0.81 12.54
C ALA A 11 -10.54 -0.11 13.35
N LEU A 12 -10.71 1.20 13.18
CA LEU A 12 -11.76 1.97 13.85
C LEU A 12 -13.16 1.52 13.43
N LEU A 13 -13.38 1.25 12.14
CA LEU A 13 -14.66 0.72 11.66
C LEU A 13 -14.95 -0.68 12.20
N VAL A 14 -13.93 -1.54 12.29
CA VAL A 14 -14.08 -2.88 12.88
C VAL A 14 -14.38 -2.79 14.37
N LEU A 15 -13.67 -1.94 15.12
CA LEU A 15 -13.91 -1.75 16.55
C LEU A 15 -15.33 -1.23 16.83
N ALA A 16 -15.80 -0.25 16.04
CA ALA A 16 -17.18 0.21 16.11
C ALA A 16 -18.16 -0.96 15.84
N ALA A 17 -17.89 -1.80 14.84
CA ALA A 17 -18.73 -2.96 14.52
C ALA A 17 -18.74 -4.05 15.61
N LEU A 18 -17.69 -4.12 16.42
CA LEU A 18 -17.59 -5.04 17.57
C LEU A 18 -18.26 -4.49 18.85
N GLY A 19 -18.91 -3.33 18.77
CA GLY A 19 -19.65 -2.76 19.90
C GLY A 19 -18.78 -1.95 20.86
N VAL A 20 -17.56 -1.56 20.46
CA VAL A 20 -16.76 -0.53 21.16
C VAL A 20 -17.37 0.87 20.89
N ASP A 21 -18.70 0.97 20.97
CA ASP A 21 -19.53 1.83 20.14
C ASP A 21 -19.59 3.30 20.61
N GLU A 22 -18.46 4.00 20.57
CA GLU A 22 -18.49 5.46 20.54
C GLU A 22 -18.73 5.97 19.10
N PRO A 23 -19.71 6.87 18.88
CA PRO A 23 -19.91 7.57 17.60
C PRO A 23 -18.67 8.29 17.07
N SER A 24 -17.65 8.49 17.91
CA SER A 24 -16.35 9.03 17.51
C SER A 24 -15.54 8.04 16.67
N LEU A 25 -15.63 6.72 16.89
CA LEU A 25 -14.86 5.71 16.16
C LEU A 25 -15.32 5.58 14.71
N SER A 26 -16.63 5.48 14.47
CA SER A 26 -17.18 5.37 13.12
C SER A 26 -16.83 6.59 12.26
N ARG A 27 -16.93 7.79 12.84
CA ARG A 27 -16.54 9.06 12.20
C ARG A 27 -15.03 9.14 11.97
N ALA A 28 -14.22 8.82 12.98
CA ALA A 28 -12.77 8.82 12.87
C ALA A 28 -12.29 7.81 11.81
N GLY A 29 -12.91 6.63 11.75
CA GLY A 29 -12.64 5.61 10.75
C GLY A 29 -12.87 6.12 9.32
N LEU A 30 -14.03 6.74 9.08
CA LEU A 30 -14.34 7.33 7.77
C LEU A 30 -13.39 8.48 7.41
N LEU A 31 -13.05 9.35 8.37
CA LEU A 31 -12.10 10.46 8.15
C LEU A 31 -10.69 9.95 7.83
N ALA A 32 -10.24 8.89 8.51
CA ALA A 32 -8.95 8.27 8.23
C ALA A 32 -8.91 7.64 6.83
N ILE A 33 -9.96 6.91 6.42
CA ILE A 33 -10.09 6.40 5.03
C ILE A 33 -10.10 7.56 4.02
N SER A 34 -10.78 8.68 4.35
CA SER A 34 -10.78 9.88 3.49
C SER A 34 -9.37 10.43 3.28
N GLY A 35 -8.56 10.50 4.35
CA GLY A 35 -7.15 10.88 4.27
C GLY A 35 -6.31 9.91 3.44
N GLY A 36 -6.57 8.60 3.58
CA GLY A 36 -5.96 7.57 2.74
C GLY A 36 -6.25 7.76 1.25
N LEU A 37 -7.52 7.99 0.90
CA LEU A 37 -7.98 8.24 -0.48
C LEU A 37 -7.38 9.51 -1.06
N LEU A 38 -7.32 10.58 -0.28
CA LEU A 38 -6.70 11.84 -0.72
C LEU A 38 -5.21 11.64 -1.08
N MET A 39 -4.50 10.86 -0.27
CA MET A 39 -3.09 10.56 -0.50
C MET A 39 -2.85 9.48 -1.57
N ALA A 40 -3.89 8.75 -1.99
CA ALA A 40 -3.75 7.67 -2.98
C ALA A 40 -3.35 8.22 -4.35
N ALA A 41 -3.89 9.37 -4.79
CA ALA A 41 -3.59 9.94 -6.09
C ALA A 41 -2.09 10.30 -6.29
N PRO A 42 -1.46 11.10 -5.42
CA PRO A 42 -0.03 11.40 -5.57
C PRO A 42 0.84 10.13 -5.41
N THR A 43 0.43 9.18 -4.55
CA THR A 43 1.14 7.91 -4.37
C THR A 43 1.08 7.04 -5.63
N ALA A 44 -0.09 6.96 -6.28
CA ALA A 44 -0.26 6.21 -7.52
C ALA A 44 0.54 6.84 -8.66
N LEU A 45 0.59 8.17 -8.73
CA LEU A 45 1.36 8.89 -9.75
C LEU A 45 2.85 8.60 -9.62
N THR A 46 3.43 8.71 -8.42
CA THR A 46 4.86 8.43 -8.23
C THR A 46 5.20 6.97 -8.53
N GLY A 47 4.34 6.03 -8.14
CA GLY A 47 4.50 4.61 -8.48
C GLY A 47 4.39 4.32 -9.98
N LEU A 48 3.49 5.01 -10.69
CA LEU A 48 3.36 4.88 -12.15
C LEU A 48 4.58 5.42 -12.89
N LEU A 49 5.08 6.59 -12.48
CA LEU A 49 6.30 7.17 -13.05
C LEU A 49 7.51 6.25 -12.87
N ASP A 50 7.60 5.61 -11.70
CA ASP A 50 8.64 4.61 -11.44
C ASP A 50 8.50 3.38 -12.34
N TRP A 51 7.29 2.85 -12.46
CA TRP A 51 7.01 1.70 -13.32
C TRP A 51 7.35 1.97 -14.80
N LEU A 52 7.10 3.18 -15.29
CA LEU A 52 7.41 3.59 -16.66
C LEU A 52 8.92 3.57 -16.94
N ALA A 53 9.76 3.83 -15.93
CA ALA A 53 11.21 3.78 -16.06
C ALA A 53 11.76 2.34 -16.06
N MET A 54 10.97 1.33 -15.71
CA MET A 54 11.43 -0.05 -15.64
C MET A 54 11.60 -0.69 -17.05
N PRO A 55 12.67 -1.47 -17.29
CA PRO A 55 12.86 -2.17 -18.56
C PRO A 55 11.67 -3.07 -18.90
N ALA A 56 11.18 -2.95 -20.15
CA ALA A 56 10.10 -3.79 -20.65
C ALA A 56 10.50 -5.28 -20.63
N GLY A 57 9.55 -6.17 -20.29
CA GLY A 57 9.78 -7.62 -20.23
C GLY A 57 10.59 -8.13 -19.03
N SER A 58 11.10 -7.25 -18.17
CA SER A 58 11.84 -7.66 -16.96
C SER A 58 10.94 -8.31 -15.90
N SER A 59 11.50 -9.21 -15.11
CA SER A 59 10.81 -9.86 -13.97
C SER A 59 10.33 -8.85 -12.94
N VAL A 60 11.14 -7.82 -12.65
CA VAL A 60 10.77 -6.72 -11.73
C VAL A 60 9.55 -5.96 -12.24
N ARG A 61 9.50 -5.63 -13.55
CA ARG A 61 8.36 -4.92 -14.13
C ARG A 61 7.08 -5.75 -14.09
N ARG A 62 7.17 -7.07 -14.26
CA ARG A 62 6.01 -7.98 -14.11
C ARG A 62 5.44 -7.95 -12.69
N THR A 63 6.30 -8.07 -11.68
CA THR A 63 5.90 -7.97 -10.27
C THR A 63 5.33 -6.59 -9.95
N ALA A 64 5.94 -5.52 -10.46
CA ALA A 64 5.46 -4.16 -10.32
C ALA A 64 4.10 -3.92 -10.98
N THR A 65 3.82 -4.56 -12.12
CA THR A 65 2.49 -4.53 -12.74
C THR A 65 1.43 -5.20 -11.87
N TYR A 66 1.71 -6.37 -11.29
CA TYR A 66 0.79 -7.00 -10.34
C TYR A 66 0.56 -6.13 -9.10
N HIS A 67 1.64 -5.56 -8.54
CA HIS A 67 1.54 -4.61 -7.42
C HIS A 67 0.63 -3.43 -7.77
N LEU A 68 0.84 -2.81 -8.93
CA LEU A 68 0.03 -1.68 -9.40
C LEU A 68 -1.46 -2.04 -9.47
N PHE A 69 -1.81 -3.15 -10.10
CA PHE A 69 -3.21 -3.56 -10.22
C PHE A 69 -3.85 -3.89 -8.86
N VAL A 70 -3.13 -4.58 -7.97
CA VAL A 70 -3.60 -4.87 -6.62
C VAL A 70 -3.83 -3.58 -5.83
N MET A 71 -2.92 -2.60 -5.93
CA MET A 71 -3.04 -1.31 -5.23
C MET A 71 -4.17 -0.44 -5.78
N VAL A 72 -4.38 -0.43 -7.10
CA VAL A 72 -5.55 0.23 -7.72
C VAL A 72 -6.83 -0.44 -7.25
N GLY A 73 -6.88 -1.78 -7.26
CA GLY A 73 -7.99 -2.56 -6.74
C GLY A 73 -8.30 -2.22 -5.27
N ALA A 74 -7.29 -2.23 -4.40
CA ALA A 74 -7.42 -1.86 -2.99
C ALA A 74 -8.00 -0.44 -2.84
N THR A 75 -7.50 0.52 -3.62
CA THR A 75 -7.99 1.91 -3.58
C THR A 75 -9.46 2.01 -4.00
N VAL A 76 -9.88 1.28 -5.03
CA VAL A 76 -11.28 1.22 -5.47
C VAL A 76 -12.17 0.61 -4.38
N VAL A 77 -11.73 -0.47 -3.73
CA VAL A 77 -12.51 -1.10 -2.65
C VAL A 77 -12.55 -0.19 -1.41
N PHE A 78 -11.49 0.56 -1.10
CA PHE A 78 -11.54 1.60 -0.05
C PHE A 78 -12.50 2.74 -0.40
N ALA A 79 -12.57 3.16 -1.67
CA ALA A 79 -13.56 4.14 -2.11
C ALA A 79 -14.99 3.60 -1.96
N LEU A 80 -15.20 2.31 -2.26
CA LEU A 80 -16.49 1.64 -2.01
C LEU A 80 -16.81 1.57 -0.51
N ALA A 81 -15.84 1.21 0.34
CA ALA A 81 -15.99 1.20 1.78
C ALA A 81 -16.40 2.58 2.31
N TRP A 82 -15.74 3.63 1.81
CA TRP A 82 -16.08 5.02 2.12
C TRP A 82 -17.52 5.37 1.71
N LEU A 83 -17.93 5.02 0.48
CA LEU A 83 -19.29 5.28 -0.01
C LEU A 83 -20.35 4.55 0.82
N LEU A 84 -20.10 3.28 1.18
CA LEU A 84 -21.01 2.46 1.99
C LEU A 84 -21.09 2.93 3.44
N GLN A 85 -20.00 3.46 3.99
CA GLN A 85 -19.94 3.98 5.35
C GLN A 85 -20.43 5.43 5.48
N ARG A 86 -20.35 6.24 4.41
CA ARG A 86 -20.69 7.67 4.40
C ARG A 86 -22.04 8.02 5.05
N PRO A 87 -23.16 7.29 4.82
CA PRO A 87 -24.42 7.59 5.48
C PRO A 87 -24.35 7.54 7.01
N GLY A 88 -23.50 6.65 7.55
CA GLY A 88 -23.38 6.47 9.00
C GLY A 88 -22.54 7.54 9.70
N TYR A 89 -21.87 8.41 8.94
CA TYR A 89 -21.11 9.52 9.51
C TYR A 89 -21.97 10.46 10.38
N HIS A 90 -23.15 10.83 9.88
CA HIS A 90 -24.05 11.75 10.57
C HIS A 90 -24.80 11.07 11.72
N ALA A 91 -25.25 9.84 11.51
CA ALA A 91 -25.96 9.05 12.52
C ALA A 91 -25.03 8.49 13.61
N GLY A 92 -23.71 8.49 13.37
CA GLY A 92 -22.72 7.95 14.31
C GLY A 92 -22.61 6.43 14.26
N ASP A 93 -23.33 5.75 13.35
CA ASP A 93 -23.36 4.30 13.23
C ASP A 93 -22.30 3.78 12.24
N VAL A 94 -21.76 2.61 12.56
CA VAL A 94 -21.00 1.81 11.61
C VAL A 94 -21.96 1.04 10.69
N ARG A 95 -21.70 1.08 9.39
CA ARG A 95 -22.51 0.40 8.38
C ARG A 95 -21.88 -0.95 8.07
N THR A 96 -22.68 -2.02 8.07
CA THR A 96 -22.18 -3.38 7.77
C THR A 96 -21.39 -3.47 6.46
N GLY A 97 -21.92 -2.87 5.40
CA GLY A 97 -21.22 -2.81 4.11
C GLY A 97 -19.91 -2.01 4.16
N GLY A 98 -19.87 -0.95 4.98
CA GLY A 98 -18.71 -0.08 5.13
C GLY A 98 -17.50 -0.80 5.73
N TRP A 99 -17.68 -1.41 6.90
CA TRP A 99 -16.57 -2.08 7.59
C TRP A 99 -16.14 -3.39 6.90
N ILE A 100 -17.07 -4.14 6.29
CA ILE A 100 -16.73 -5.35 5.51
C ILE A 100 -15.89 -4.97 4.30
N ALA A 101 -16.30 -3.95 3.54
CA ALA A 101 -15.53 -3.49 2.39
C ALA A 101 -14.16 -2.94 2.80
N ALA A 102 -14.06 -2.22 3.93
CA ALA A 102 -12.78 -1.75 4.46
C ALA A 102 -11.85 -2.94 4.80
N LEU A 103 -12.37 -4.00 5.42
CA LEU A 103 -11.60 -5.19 5.76
C LEU A 103 -11.10 -5.94 4.51
N LEU A 104 -11.94 -6.03 3.46
CA LEU A 104 -11.52 -6.60 2.17
C LEU A 104 -10.44 -5.74 1.50
N ALA A 105 -10.60 -4.42 1.54
CA ALA A 105 -9.61 -3.48 1.03
C ALA A 105 -8.28 -3.58 1.78
N GLU A 106 -8.30 -3.76 3.10
CA GLU A 106 -7.10 -4.00 3.93
C GLU A 106 -6.40 -5.31 3.54
N GLY A 107 -7.16 -6.37 3.22
CA GLY A 107 -6.60 -7.61 2.69
C GLY A 107 -5.86 -7.40 1.36
N LEU A 108 -6.46 -6.65 0.43
CA LEU A 108 -5.80 -6.27 -0.82
C LEU A 108 -4.58 -5.38 -0.57
N LEU A 109 -4.66 -4.43 0.36
CA LEU A 109 -3.55 -3.56 0.75
C LEU A 109 -2.38 -4.37 1.30
N THR A 110 -2.67 -5.39 2.11
CA THR A 110 -1.67 -6.32 2.64
C THR A 110 -0.97 -7.11 1.52
N ALA A 111 -1.75 -7.65 0.58
CA ALA A 111 -1.20 -8.33 -0.60
C ALA A 111 -0.35 -7.39 -1.46
N GLY A 112 -0.80 -6.14 -1.65
CA GLY A 112 -0.06 -5.09 -2.33
C GLY A 112 1.26 -4.77 -1.63
N GLY A 113 1.24 -4.65 -0.30
CA GLY A 113 2.43 -4.44 0.54
C GLY A 113 3.46 -5.56 0.39
N TYR A 114 3.02 -6.82 0.36
CA TYR A 114 3.89 -7.97 0.10
C TYR A 114 4.57 -7.90 -1.28
N LEU A 115 3.81 -7.57 -2.33
CA LEU A 115 4.36 -7.39 -3.68
C LEU A 115 5.34 -6.20 -3.73
N GLY A 116 5.03 -5.09 -3.05
CA GLY A 116 5.90 -3.93 -2.95
C GLY A 116 7.23 -4.27 -2.27
N GLY A 117 7.18 -5.01 -1.16
CA GLY A 117 8.37 -5.55 -0.50
C GLY A 117 9.17 -6.48 -1.40
N THR A 118 8.52 -7.31 -2.21
CA THR A 118 9.19 -8.20 -3.17
C THR A 118 9.94 -7.41 -4.26
N ILE A 119 9.40 -6.27 -4.72
CA ILE A 119 10.08 -5.41 -5.70
C ILE A 119 11.39 -4.85 -5.13
N VAL A 120 11.38 -4.45 -3.85
CA VAL A 120 12.55 -3.81 -3.22
C VAL A 120 13.54 -4.86 -2.69
N PHE A 121 13.07 -5.79 -1.86
CA PHE A 121 13.93 -6.71 -1.11
C PHE A 121 14.35 -7.95 -1.90
N VAL A 122 13.56 -8.38 -2.89
CA VAL A 122 13.90 -9.55 -3.72
C VAL A 122 14.50 -9.13 -5.06
N HIS A 123 13.91 -8.15 -5.74
CA HIS A 123 14.42 -7.68 -7.03
C HIS A 123 15.47 -6.56 -6.91
N GLY A 124 15.74 -6.05 -5.71
CA GLY A 124 16.78 -5.03 -5.48
C GLY A 124 16.51 -3.69 -6.18
N HIS A 125 15.26 -3.41 -6.58
CA HIS A 125 14.91 -2.20 -7.31
C HIS A 125 15.26 -0.96 -6.46
N ARG A 126 16.08 -0.05 -7.01
CA ARG A 126 16.68 1.13 -6.33
C ARG A 126 17.69 0.85 -5.21
N VAL A 127 17.99 -0.42 -4.91
CA VAL A 127 19.03 -0.78 -3.93
C VAL A 127 20.34 -1.14 -4.63
N LEU A 128 20.27 -1.84 -5.77
CA LEU A 128 21.47 -2.42 -6.40
C LEU A 128 22.03 -1.67 -7.61
N GLY A 129 21.40 -0.59 -8.08
CA GLY A 129 21.84 0.14 -9.28
C GLY A 129 21.76 -0.66 -10.60
N GLU A 130 21.68 -1.98 -10.54
CA GLU A 130 21.66 -2.90 -11.68
C GLU A 130 20.30 -3.64 -11.80
N PRO A 131 19.66 -3.66 -12.98
CA PRO A 131 18.33 -4.26 -13.18
C PRO A 131 18.22 -5.78 -12.99
N GLN A 132 19.34 -6.49 -12.80
CA GLN A 132 19.43 -7.96 -12.84
C GLN A 132 20.48 -8.50 -11.85
N ALA A 133 20.74 -7.81 -10.75
CA ALA A 133 21.67 -8.33 -9.76
C ALA A 133 21.05 -9.55 -9.03
N PRO A 134 21.80 -10.64 -8.78
CA PRO A 134 21.32 -11.80 -8.05
C PRO A 134 20.79 -11.42 -6.66
N PRO A 135 19.75 -12.10 -6.12
CA PRO A 135 19.16 -11.77 -4.82
C PRO A 135 20.18 -11.78 -3.67
N GLU A 136 21.20 -12.65 -3.74
CA GLU A 136 22.30 -12.65 -2.76
C GLU A 136 23.06 -11.32 -2.68
N ARG A 137 23.11 -10.54 -3.77
CA ARG A 137 23.77 -9.23 -3.80
C ARG A 137 22.96 -8.16 -3.05
N ALA A 138 21.62 -8.27 -3.06
CA ALA A 138 20.74 -7.42 -2.22
C ALA A 138 20.96 -7.65 -0.73
N LEU A 139 21.29 -8.89 -0.34
CA LEU A 139 21.47 -9.32 1.04
C LEU A 139 22.88 -9.02 1.58
N ARG A 140 23.87 -8.78 0.70
CA ARG A 140 25.26 -8.46 1.08
C ARG A 140 25.83 -7.29 0.24
N PRO A 141 25.43 -6.04 0.52
CA PRO A 141 25.92 -4.88 -0.22
C PRO A 141 27.45 -4.70 -0.15
N SER A 142 28.08 -5.10 0.96
CA SER A 142 29.53 -4.96 1.18
C SER A 142 30.39 -5.95 0.37
N ALA A 143 29.80 -6.93 -0.29
CA ALA A 143 30.54 -7.87 -1.14
C ALA A 143 30.68 -7.38 -2.59
N ASP A 144 30.16 -6.20 -2.92
CA ASP A 144 30.29 -5.61 -4.25
C ASP A 144 31.74 -5.14 -4.48
N PRO A 145 32.44 -5.69 -5.49
CA PRO A 145 33.82 -5.28 -5.82
C PRO A 145 33.91 -3.79 -6.16
N THR A 146 32.83 -3.19 -6.68
CA THR A 146 32.80 -1.80 -7.12
C THR A 146 32.70 -0.81 -5.96
N LEU A 147 32.04 -1.19 -4.86
CA LEU A 147 31.95 -0.37 -3.63
C LEU A 147 33.23 -0.45 -2.79
N THR A 148 33.96 -1.57 -2.87
CA THR A 148 35.23 -1.76 -2.15
C THR A 148 36.34 -0.85 -2.69
N GLN A 149 36.31 -0.47 -3.97
CA GLN A 149 37.34 0.41 -4.55
C GLN A 149 37.14 1.90 -4.19
N ALA A 150 35.93 2.34 -3.87
CA ALA A 150 35.64 3.74 -3.55
C ALA A 150 36.07 4.16 -2.12
N THR A 151 36.40 3.21 -1.24
CA THR A 151 36.81 3.49 0.15
C THR A 151 38.33 3.60 0.33
N HIS A 152 39.11 3.49 -0.75
CA HIS A 152 40.58 3.51 -0.73
C HIS A 152 41.21 4.69 -1.48
N GLU A 153 40.41 5.69 -1.88
CA GLU A 153 40.89 6.96 -2.44
C GLU A 153 40.64 8.15 -1.50
#